data_AF-A0A2P2ICK4-F1
#
_entry.id   AF-A0A2P2ICK4-F1
#
_cell.length_a   1.000
_cell.length_b   1.000
_cell.length_c   1.000
_cell.angle_alpha   90.00
_cell.angle_beta   90.00
_cell.angle_gamma   90.00
#
_symmetry.space_group_name_H-M   'P 1'
#
loop_
_entity.id
_entity.type
_entity.pdbx_description
1 polymer ?
#
loop_
_entity_poly.entity_id
_entity_poly.type
_entity_poly.pdbx_seq_one_letter_code
_entity_poly.pdbx_strand_id
1 'polypeptide(L)'
;QGDKLPKDIEGIITGICDRIDTLVGCFGIGMIPSGSKDPFALRRAALGIVNIIFNSKLDISIDQLINITIDTLELDGVLKKEKEKVKSDVMEFMNQRIINVFIDKGFRRDFVLAVLDVKNENLLEVEQK
;
A
#
# COMPACT_ATOMS: atom_id res chain seq x y z
N GLN A 1 17.96 0.47 -15.46
CA GLN A 1 18.36 -0.56 -14.49
C GLN A 1 17.08 -1.22 -14.00
N GLY A 2 16.91 -2.50 -14.31
CA GLY A 2 15.72 -3.26 -13.93
C GLY A 2 15.97 -3.91 -12.57
N ASP A 3 15.25 -3.45 -11.55
CA ASP A 3 15.18 -4.18 -10.30
C ASP A 3 14.53 -5.54 -10.59
N LYS A 4 15.32 -6.61 -10.47
CA LYS A 4 14.79 -7.96 -10.45
C LYS A 4 13.89 -8.03 -9.21
N LEU A 5 12.61 -8.36 -9.43
CA LEU A 5 11.73 -8.75 -8.33
C LEU A 5 12.46 -9.83 -7.50
N PRO A 6 12.48 -9.72 -6.16
CA PRO A 6 13.04 -10.77 -5.33
C PRO A 6 12.33 -12.07 -5.67
N LYS A 7 13.08 -13.12 -6.02
CA LYS A 7 12.51 -14.44 -6.32
C LYS A 7 12.23 -15.24 -5.04
N ASP A 8 12.95 -14.91 -3.99
CA ASP A 8 12.88 -15.57 -2.69
C ASP A 8 11.81 -14.88 -1.85
N ILE A 9 10.96 -15.68 -1.21
CA ILE A 9 9.77 -15.23 -0.48
C ILE A 9 10.14 -14.26 0.65
N GLU A 10 11.32 -14.45 1.26
CA GLU A 10 11.88 -13.60 2.29
C GLU A 10 12.09 -12.18 1.77
N GLY A 11 12.68 -12.04 0.57
CA GLY A 11 12.93 -10.73 -0.04
C GLY A 11 11.64 -10.01 -0.42
N ILE A 12 10.62 -10.76 -0.86
CA ILE A 12 9.27 -10.24 -1.14
C ILE A 12 8.64 -9.68 0.14
N ILE A 13 8.62 -10.48 1.21
CA ILE A 13 8.02 -10.11 2.49
C ILE A 13 8.77 -8.90 3.09
N THR A 14 10.09 -8.98 3.22
CA THR A 14 10.91 -7.87 3.75
C THR A 14 10.71 -6.60 2.94
N GLY A 15 10.62 -6.71 1.61
CA GLY A 15 10.36 -5.57 0.75
C GLY A 15 9.00 -4.92 0.99
N ILE A 16 7.94 -5.70 1.25
CA ILE A 16 6.63 -5.15 1.59
C ILE A 16 6.68 -4.47 2.96
N CYS A 17 7.25 -5.14 3.96
CA CYS A 17 7.32 -4.64 5.33
C CYS A 17 8.04 -3.28 5.41
N ASP A 18 9.23 -3.16 4.82
CA ASP A 18 10.03 -1.92 4.83
C ASP A 18 9.27 -0.73 4.22
N ARG A 19 8.56 -0.98 3.11
CA ARG A 19 7.78 0.04 2.42
C ARG A 19 6.52 0.44 3.18
N ILE A 20 5.83 -0.52 3.79
CA ILE A 20 4.64 -0.24 4.61
C ILE A 20 5.03 0.52 5.88
N ASP A 21 6.12 0.12 6.54
CA ASP A 21 6.63 0.80 7.73
C ASP A 21 6.97 2.26 7.44
N THR A 22 7.73 2.51 6.38
CA THR A 22 8.04 3.87 5.92
C THR A 22 6.78 4.67 5.59
N LEU A 23 5.82 4.05 4.90
CA LEU A 23 4.58 4.71 4.49
C LEU A 23 3.72 5.11 5.69
N VAL A 24 3.42 4.17 6.58
CA VAL A 24 2.59 4.39 7.76
C VAL A 24 3.30 5.33 8.73
N GLY A 25 4.60 5.14 8.97
CA GLY A 25 5.42 5.98 9.83
C GLY A 25 5.42 7.44 9.38
N CYS A 26 5.63 7.70 8.08
CA CYS A 26 5.61 9.06 7.54
C CYS A 26 4.23 9.72 7.69
N PHE A 27 3.14 8.99 7.42
CA PHE A 27 1.79 9.51 7.64
C PHE A 27 1.52 9.79 9.12
N GLY A 28 1.98 8.89 10.00
CA GLY A 28 1.86 8.98 11.46
C GLY A 28 2.54 10.20 12.07
N ILE A 29 3.62 10.69 11.47
CA ILE A 29 4.31 11.93 11.88
C ILE A 29 3.91 13.16 11.05
N GLY A 30 2.98 13.02 10.10
CA GLY A 30 2.48 14.12 9.27
C GLY A 30 3.32 14.48 8.04
N MET A 31 4.26 13.64 7.65
CA MET A 31 5.07 13.79 6.43
C MET A 31 4.34 13.20 5.21
N ILE A 32 3.24 13.84 4.82
CA ILE A 32 2.40 13.41 3.69
C ILE A 32 2.95 14.02 2.38
N PRO A 33 3.02 13.26 1.27
CA PRO A 33 3.51 13.80 0.01
C PRO A 33 2.54 14.85 -0.54
N SER A 34 3.05 16.01 -0.95
CA SER A 34 2.27 17.09 -1.55
C SER A 34 2.51 17.16 -3.07
N GLY A 35 1.67 17.90 -3.80
CA GLY A 35 1.56 17.84 -5.27
C GLY A 35 2.88 17.73 -6.06
N SER A 36 3.92 18.46 -5.68
CA SER A 36 5.24 18.42 -6.33
C SER A 36 6.36 17.78 -5.51
N LYS A 37 6.14 17.45 -4.24
CA LYS A 37 7.17 16.94 -3.34
C LYS A 37 6.80 15.59 -2.75
N ASP A 38 7.71 14.64 -2.90
CA ASP A 38 7.64 13.32 -2.28
C ASP A 38 9.00 13.02 -1.62
N PRO A 39 9.29 13.64 -0.47
CA PRO A 39 10.63 13.63 0.12
C PRO A 39 11.09 12.22 0.51
N PHE A 40 10.15 11.33 0.87
CA PHE A 40 10.41 9.94 1.25
C PHE A 40 9.97 8.94 0.18
N ALA A 41 9.71 9.40 -1.04
CA ALA A 41 9.31 8.56 -2.16
C ALA A 41 8.10 7.64 -1.86
N LEU A 42 7.14 8.13 -1.07
CA LEU A 42 5.96 7.40 -0.61
C LEU A 42 5.07 6.95 -1.77
N ARG A 43 5.01 7.72 -2.86
CA ARG A 43 4.32 7.29 -4.08
C ARG A 43 4.99 6.08 -4.71
N ARG A 44 6.34 6.05 -4.72
CA ARG A 44 7.10 4.89 -5.22
C ARG A 44 6.99 3.70 -4.28
N ALA A 45 7.00 3.93 -2.97
CA ALA A 45 6.83 2.86 -1.97
C ALA A 45 5.46 2.17 -2.13
N ALA A 46 4.37 2.94 -2.18
CA ALA A 46 3.02 2.42 -2.39
C ALA A 46 2.90 1.65 -3.72
N LEU A 47 3.44 2.19 -4.81
CA LEU A 47 3.47 1.50 -6.10
C LEU A 47 4.26 0.18 -6.03
N GLY A 48 5.39 0.19 -5.31
CA GLY A 48 6.20 -1.00 -5.06
C GLY A 48 5.42 -2.10 -4.34
N ILE A 49 4.69 -1.74 -3.27
CA ILE A 49 3.85 -2.67 -2.51
C ILE A 49 2.80 -3.32 -3.44
N VAL A 50 2.03 -2.51 -4.17
CA VAL A 50 0.98 -3.01 -5.07
C VAL A 50 1.57 -3.95 -6.14
N ASN A 51 2.68 -3.55 -6.75
CA ASN A 51 3.33 -4.37 -7.77
C ASN A 51 3.89 -5.68 -7.20
N ILE A 52 4.49 -5.67 -6.01
CA ILE A 52 5.03 -6.90 -5.41
C ILE A 52 3.89 -7.87 -5.10
N ILE A 53 2.82 -7.40 -4.45
CA ILE A 53 1.65 -8.23 -4.12
C ILE A 53 1.05 -8.84 -5.38
N PHE A 54 0.82 -8.02 -6.41
CA PHE A 54 0.23 -8.46 -7.67
C PHE A 54 1.12 -9.45 -8.41
N ASN A 55 2.39 -9.13 -8.65
CA ASN A 55 3.29 -10.00 -9.43
C ASN A 55 3.63 -11.30 -8.70
N SER A 56 3.63 -11.29 -7.36
CA SER A 56 3.92 -12.46 -6.54
C SER A 56 2.67 -13.27 -6.19
N LYS A 57 1.48 -12.83 -6.64
CA LYS A 57 0.17 -13.46 -6.38
C LYS A 57 -0.08 -13.73 -4.90
N LEU A 58 0.30 -12.77 -4.06
CA LEU A 58 0.11 -12.89 -2.62
C LEU A 58 -1.34 -12.62 -2.23
N ASP A 59 -1.91 -13.54 -1.46
CA ASP A 59 -3.21 -13.40 -0.80
C ASP A 59 -2.99 -12.72 0.56
N ILE A 60 -2.91 -11.38 0.55
CA ILE A 60 -2.68 -10.58 1.75
C ILE A 60 -3.59 -9.36 1.79
N SER A 61 -4.10 -9.06 2.99
CA SER A 61 -4.91 -7.87 3.25
C SER A 61 -4.04 -6.65 3.54
N ILE A 62 -4.13 -5.63 2.68
CA ILE A 62 -3.46 -4.34 2.90
C ILE A 62 -4.00 -3.66 4.16
N ASP A 63 -5.29 -3.78 4.46
CA ASP A 63 -5.89 -3.21 5.67
C ASP A 63 -5.26 -3.82 6.93
N GLN A 64 -5.11 -5.15 6.96
CA GLN A 64 -4.47 -5.85 8.08
C GLN A 64 -3.01 -5.43 8.23
N LEU A 65 -2.25 -5.31 7.14
CA LEU A 65 -0.86 -4.87 7.19
C LEU A 65 -0.73 -3.45 7.75
N ILE A 66 -1.61 -2.54 7.33
CA ILE A 66 -1.64 -1.17 7.84
C ILE A 66 -1.99 -1.17 9.33
N ASN A 67 -3.00 -1.93 9.77
CA ASN A 67 -3.38 -2.01 11.19
C ASN A 67 -2.22 -2.49 12.05
N ILE A 68 -1.58 -3.60 11.68
CA ILE A 68 -0.43 -4.16 12.42
C ILE A 68 0.69 -3.13 12.54
N THR A 69 0.97 -2.40 11.45
CA THR A 69 2.02 -1.39 11.43
C THR A 69 1.67 -0.18 12.29
N ILE A 70 0.41 0.29 12.26
CA ILE A 70 -0.06 1.37 13.14
C ILE A 70 0.06 0.96 14.60
N ASP A 71 -0.36 -0.25 14.95
CA ASP A 71 -0.28 -0.73 16.34
C ASP A 71 1.18 -0.85 16.81
N THR A 72 2.07 -1.34 15.96
CA THR A 72 3.51 -1.42 16.25
C THR A 72 4.11 -0.03 16.48
N LEU A 73 3.84 0.92 15.57
CA LEU A 73 4.36 2.28 15.65
C LEU A 73 3.78 3.08 16.82
N GLU A 74 2.60 2.70 17.33
CA GLU A 74 2.03 3.32 18.52
C GLU A 74 2.76 2.84 19.77
N LEU A 75 2.99 1.54 19.87
CA LEU A 75 3.74 0.95 20.97
C LEU A 75 5.15 1.56 21.08
N ASP A 76 5.76 1.87 19.94
CA ASP A 76 7.07 2.52 19.86
C ASP A 76 7.02 4.05 20.10
N GLY A 77 5.83 4.64 20.28
CA GLY A 77 5.65 6.08 20.54
C GLY A 77 5.95 6.98 19.35
N VAL A 78 5.95 6.43 18.12
CA VAL A 78 6.27 7.16 16.88
C VAL A 78 5.09 7.98 16.38
N LEU A 79 3.87 7.47 16.57
CA LEU A 79 2.63 8.10 16.11
C LEU A 79 2.38 9.45 16.80
N LYS A 80 2.38 10.53 16.01
CA LYS A 80 2.03 11.90 16.46
C LYS A 80 0.59 12.28 16.14
N LYS A 81 -0.11 11.43 15.39
CA LYS A 81 -1.50 11.60 14.96
C LYS A 81 -2.34 10.44 15.48
N GLU A 82 -3.65 10.65 15.52
CA GLU A 82 -4.63 9.62 15.89
C GLU A 82 -4.59 8.44 14.91
N LYS A 83 -4.64 7.22 15.47
CA LYS A 83 -4.60 5.97 14.70
C LYS A 83 -5.61 5.93 13.56
N GLU A 84 -6.86 6.25 13.87
CA GLU A 84 -7.96 6.18 12.90
C GLU A 84 -7.72 7.12 11.73
N LYS A 85 -7.19 8.31 12.02
CA LYS A 85 -6.86 9.29 10.98
C LYS A 85 -5.71 8.81 10.10
N VAL A 86 -4.66 8.25 10.70
CA VAL A 86 -3.52 7.69 9.97
C VAL A 86 -3.97 6.52 9.10
N LYS A 87 -4.77 5.61 9.64
CA LYS A 87 -5.35 4.47 8.91
C LYS A 87 -6.13 4.96 7.69
N SER A 88 -7.07 5.88 7.89
CA SER A 88 -7.89 6.43 6.81
C SER A 88 -7.05 7.08 5.72
N ASP A 89 -6.08 7.93 6.10
CA ASP A 89 -5.25 8.67 5.15
C ASP A 89 -4.33 7.72 4.35
N VAL A 90 -3.76 6.69 4.99
CA VAL A 90 -2.92 5.68 4.32
C VAL A 90 -3.77 4.80 3.40
N MET A 91 -4.94 4.35 3.85
CA MET A 91 -5.85 3.54 3.02
C MET A 91 -6.32 4.30 1.79
N GLU A 92 -6.71 5.57 1.94
CA GLU A 92 -7.08 6.41 0.80
C GLU A 92 -5.91 6.55 -0.18
N PHE A 93 -4.70 6.80 0.34
CA PHE A 93 -3.51 6.91 -0.47
C PHE A 93 -3.19 5.62 -1.23
N MET A 94 -3.32 4.46 -0.60
CA MET A 94 -3.10 3.15 -1.21
C MET A 94 -4.17 2.83 -2.27
N ASN A 95 -5.44 3.08 -1.97
CA ASN A 95 -6.55 2.85 -2.90
C ASN A 95 -6.38 3.65 -4.19
N GLN A 96 -5.99 4.92 -4.10
CA GLN A 96 -5.68 5.73 -5.28
C GLN A 96 -4.57 5.12 -6.15
N ARG A 97 -3.57 4.47 -5.53
CA ARG A 97 -2.47 3.81 -6.27
C ARG A 97 -2.91 2.51 -6.90
N ILE A 98 -3.69 1.71 -6.18
CA ILE A 98 -4.27 0.47 -6.69
C ILE A 98 -5.10 0.77 -7.94
N ILE A 99 -5.98 1.77 -7.88
CA ILE A 99 -6.80 2.22 -9.00
C ILE A 99 -5.92 2.56 -10.21
N ASN A 100 -4.90 3.38 -10.01
CA ASN A 100 -4.01 3.79 -11.10
C ASN A 100 -3.29 2.59 -11.72
N VAL A 101 -2.76 1.67 -10.91
CA VAL A 101 -2.07 0.47 -11.41
C VAL A 101 -2.98 -0.41 -12.26
N PHE A 102 -4.22 -0.63 -11.83
CA PHE A 102 -5.16 -1.44 -12.58
C PHE A 102 -5.63 -0.74 -13.87
N ILE A 103 -5.85 0.57 -13.84
CA ILE A 103 -6.15 1.34 -15.06
C ILE A 103 -4.98 1.26 -16.05
N ASP A 104 -3.74 1.43 -15.58
CA ASP A 104 -2.54 1.35 -16.42
C ASP A 104 -2.35 -0.05 -17.02
N LYS A 105 -2.85 -1.10 -16.35
CA LYS A 105 -2.91 -2.48 -16.86
C LYS A 105 -4.06 -2.74 -17.83
N GLY A 106 -4.94 -1.77 -18.09
CA GLY A 106 -6.04 -1.85 -19.05
C GLY A 106 -7.40 -2.23 -18.46
N PHE A 107 -7.52 -2.33 -17.14
CA PHE A 107 -8.81 -2.58 -16.50
C PHE A 107 -9.69 -1.33 -16.54
N ARG A 108 -11.00 -1.52 -16.71
CA ARG A 108 -11.94 -0.39 -16.69
C ARG A 108 -12.06 0.17 -15.27
N ARG A 109 -12.04 1.50 -15.16
CA ARG A 109 -12.13 2.21 -13.88
C ARG A 109 -13.36 1.83 -13.06
N ASP A 110 -14.53 1.71 -13.69
CA ASP A 110 -15.78 1.38 -13.01
C ASP A 110 -15.76 -0.02 -12.40
N PHE A 111 -15.12 -0.98 -13.08
CA PHE A 111 -14.90 -2.32 -12.54
C PHE A 111 -13.96 -2.31 -11.34
N VAL A 112 -12.83 -1.59 -11.44
CA VAL A 112 -11.84 -1.49 -10.34
C VAL A 112 -12.45 -0.83 -9.10
N LEU A 113 -13.21 0.25 -9.29
CA LEU A 113 -13.92 0.92 -8.21
C LEU A 113 -14.97 0.00 -7.58
N ALA A 114 -15.72 -0.76 -8.38
CA ALA A 114 -16.70 -1.70 -7.86
C ALA A 114 -16.04 -2.77 -6.97
N VAL A 115 -14.90 -3.35 -7.36
CA VAL A 115 -14.20 -4.35 -6.54
C VAL A 115 -13.67 -3.73 -5.23
N LEU A 116 -13.10 -2.53 -5.29
CA LEU A 116 -12.61 -1.83 -4.09
C LEU A 116 -13.74 -1.42 -3.14
N ASP A 117 -14.93 -1.14 -3.66
CA ASP A 117 -16.12 -0.77 -2.88
C ASP A 117 -16.84 -2.00 -2.30
N VAL A 118 -16.73 -3.17 -2.96
CA VAL A 118 -17.45 -4.39 -2.58
C VAL A 118 -16.99 -4.99 -1.26
N LYS A 119 -15.72 -4.84 -0.85
CA LYS A 119 -15.23 -5.04 0.53
C LYS A 119 -13.71 -4.99 0.60
N ASN A 120 -13.23 -4.49 1.74
CA ASN A 120 -12.14 -5.06 2.53
C ASN A 120 -11.72 -6.48 2.06
N GLU A 121 -10.43 -6.63 1.71
CA GLU A 121 -9.72 -7.92 1.62
C GLU A 121 -9.93 -8.78 0.36
N ASN A 122 -9.49 -8.34 -0.83
CA ASN A 122 -8.52 -9.12 -1.64
C ASN A 122 -8.17 -8.47 -2.98
N LEU A 123 -6.87 -8.32 -3.26
CA LEU A 123 -6.36 -7.82 -4.55
C LEU A 123 -6.44 -8.86 -5.69
N LEU A 124 -6.63 -10.13 -5.35
CA LEU A 124 -6.62 -11.26 -6.29
C LEU A 124 -7.92 -11.41 -7.10
N GLU A 125 -9.03 -10.79 -6.67
CA GLU A 125 -10.30 -10.90 -7.39
C GLU A 125 -10.32 -10.13 -8.73
N VAL A 126 -9.44 -9.15 -8.90
CA VAL A 126 -9.40 -8.32 -10.12
C VAL A 126 -8.87 -9.10 -11.33
N GLU A 127 -8.13 -10.20 -11.14
CA GLU A 127 -7.51 -10.96 -12.23
C GLU A 127 -8.46 -11.97 -12.92
N GLN A 128 -9.68 -12.18 -12.42
CA GLN A 128 -10.52 -13.32 -12.84
C GLN A 128 -11.53 -13.09 -13.99
N LYS A 129 -11.51 -11.96 -14.72
CA LYS A 129 -12.35 -11.82 -15.93
C LYS A 129 -11.69 -11.03 -17.05
#